data_AF-A0A4P9WS20-F1
#
_entry.id   AF-A0A4P9WS20-F1
#
_cell.length_a   1.000
_cell.length_b   1.000
_cell.length_c   1.000
_cell.angle_alpha   90.00
_cell.angle_beta   90.00
_cell.angle_gamma   90.00
#
_symmetry.space_group_name_H-M   'P 1'
#
loop_
_entity.id
_entity.type
_entity.pdbx_description
1 polymer ?
#
loop_
_entity_poly.entity_id
_entity_poly.type
_entity_poly.pdbx_seq_one_letter_code
_entity_poly.pdbx_strand_id
1 'polypeptide(L)'
;MWGTPLSKDDIAQVFQEYCRGTIGALPWSEMPLAPEASSIRGQLARINKLGYLTINSQPAVDGVSSQDAVFGWGPANGYVYQKAYLEFFVSAQGVDALVAQIKQSHPTVTYYAVNRAGDLRTNTQSEGPNAVTWGVFPGQEIVQPTVVEATSFMAWKDEAFALWSEWHALYPANSPSAQHLHEIQDTWFLMNIVENNFKAPESVFELFDKAPVMNGKTQCGTLA
;
A
#
# COMPACT_ATOMS: atom_id res chain seq x y z
N MET A 1 -11.93 -17.41 -7.72
CA MET A 1 -11.14 -16.21 -8.06
C MET A 1 -9.72 -16.32 -7.50
N TRP A 2 -9.55 -16.51 -6.19
CA TRP A 2 -8.24 -16.52 -5.53
C TRP A 2 -7.53 -17.88 -5.44
N GLY A 3 -8.05 -18.90 -6.13
CA GLY A 3 -7.48 -20.26 -6.11
C GLY A 3 -7.42 -20.88 -4.72
N THR A 4 -6.47 -21.80 -4.54
CA THR A 4 -6.16 -22.49 -3.27
C THR A 4 -4.68 -22.24 -2.95
N PRO A 5 -4.31 -21.09 -2.37
CA PRO A 5 -2.92 -20.78 -2.11
C PRO A 5 -2.35 -21.75 -1.06
N LEU A 6 -1.21 -22.37 -1.35
CA LEU A 6 -0.58 -23.37 -0.47
C LEU A 6 0.65 -22.81 0.25
N SER A 7 0.97 -21.53 0.04
CA SER A 7 2.09 -20.81 0.61
C SER A 7 1.84 -19.31 0.63
N LYS A 8 2.68 -18.56 1.37
CA LYS A 8 2.69 -17.09 1.33
C LYS A 8 3.09 -16.54 -0.04
N ASP A 9 3.87 -17.29 -0.84
CA ASP A 9 4.22 -16.92 -2.22
C ASP A 9 3.00 -17.01 -3.14
N ASP A 10 2.14 -18.02 -2.96
CA ASP A 10 0.88 -18.11 -3.70
C ASP A 10 -0.08 -16.98 -3.33
N ILE A 11 -0.15 -16.60 -2.04
CA ILE A 11 -0.92 -15.43 -1.61
C ILE A 11 -0.37 -14.16 -2.27
N ALA A 12 0.95 -13.95 -2.24
CA ALA A 12 1.60 -12.83 -2.93
C ALA A 12 1.32 -12.82 -4.44
N GLN A 13 1.25 -14.00 -5.07
CA GLN A 13 0.86 -14.14 -6.47
C GLN A 13 -0.56 -13.68 -6.74
N VAL A 14 -1.52 -13.97 -5.85
CA VAL A 14 -2.91 -13.47 -5.97
C VAL A 14 -2.94 -11.94 -6.03
N PHE A 15 -2.23 -11.26 -5.14
CA PHE A 15 -2.14 -9.78 -5.16
C PHE A 15 -1.44 -9.28 -6.43
N GLN A 16 -0.36 -9.94 -6.85
CA GLN A 16 0.31 -9.60 -8.10
C GLN A 16 -0.62 -9.73 -9.32
N GLU A 17 -1.42 -10.80 -9.39
CA GLU A 17 -2.38 -11.05 -10.45
C GLU A 17 -3.54 -10.06 -10.44
N TYR A 18 -3.98 -9.63 -9.25
CA TYR A 18 -4.92 -8.51 -9.11
C TYR A 18 -4.33 -7.24 -9.70
N CYS A 19 -3.10 -6.89 -9.31
CA CYS A 19 -2.41 -5.73 -9.87
C CYS A 19 -2.23 -5.85 -11.39
N ARG A 20 -2.05 -7.05 -11.95
CA ARG A 20 -1.99 -7.29 -13.41
C ARG A 20 -3.36 -7.36 -14.10
N GLY A 21 -4.46 -7.33 -13.33
CA GLY A 21 -5.84 -7.39 -13.81
C GLY A 21 -6.30 -8.77 -14.28
N THR A 22 -5.53 -9.81 -13.97
CA THR A 22 -5.98 -11.20 -14.16
C THR A 22 -7.01 -11.57 -13.11
N ILE A 23 -6.86 -11.03 -11.89
CA ILE A 23 -7.84 -11.12 -10.81
C ILE A 23 -8.58 -9.79 -10.71
N GLY A 24 -9.92 -9.85 -10.64
CA GLY A 24 -10.78 -8.67 -10.67
C GLY A 24 -11.04 -8.00 -9.31
N ALA A 25 -10.77 -8.71 -8.21
CA ALA A 25 -11.04 -8.23 -6.85
C ALA A 25 -10.13 -8.90 -5.81
N LEU A 26 -9.96 -8.23 -4.67
CA LEU A 26 -9.35 -8.71 -3.42
C LEU A 26 -10.33 -8.44 -2.26
N PRO A 27 -10.14 -9.01 -1.07
CA PRO A 27 -10.97 -8.68 0.10
C PRO A 27 -11.06 -7.17 0.38
N TRP A 28 -9.98 -6.42 0.13
CA TRP A 28 -9.91 -4.96 0.33
C TRP A 28 -10.30 -4.14 -0.90
N SER A 29 -10.58 -4.77 -2.04
CA SER A 29 -10.95 -4.07 -3.27
C SER A 29 -11.91 -4.90 -4.11
N GLU A 30 -13.18 -4.52 -4.08
CA GLU A 30 -14.25 -5.20 -4.82
C GLU A 30 -14.24 -4.88 -6.32
N MET A 31 -13.49 -3.86 -6.74
CA MET A 31 -13.40 -3.40 -8.13
C MET A 31 -11.98 -3.58 -8.69
N PRO A 32 -11.83 -3.65 -10.02
CA PRO A 32 -10.51 -3.56 -10.66
C PRO A 32 -9.79 -2.26 -10.32
N LEU A 33 -8.46 -2.25 -10.46
CA LEU A 33 -7.65 -1.05 -10.29
C LEU A 33 -8.21 0.14 -11.07
N ALA A 34 -8.34 1.27 -10.37
CA ALA A 34 -8.76 2.52 -10.97
C ALA A 34 -7.79 2.97 -12.07
N PRO A 35 -8.25 3.72 -13.08
CA PRO A 35 -7.41 4.21 -14.18
C PRO A 35 -6.13 4.93 -13.71
N GLU A 36 -6.21 5.67 -12.59
CA GLU A 36 -5.07 6.38 -11.98
C GLU A 36 -3.90 5.46 -11.62
N ALA A 37 -4.18 4.23 -11.17
CA ALA A 37 -3.16 3.27 -10.78
C ALA A 37 -2.48 2.59 -11.98
N SER A 38 -2.96 2.83 -13.21
CA SER A 38 -2.38 2.25 -14.42
C SER A 38 -0.91 2.62 -14.61
N SER A 39 -0.53 3.84 -14.19
CA SER A 39 0.86 4.34 -14.29
C SER A 39 1.83 3.60 -13.37
N ILE A 40 1.34 3.06 -12.24
CA ILE A 40 2.15 2.39 -11.21
C ILE A 40 1.91 0.89 -11.12
N ARG A 41 1.11 0.34 -12.05
CA ARG A 41 0.68 -1.06 -12.07
C ARG A 41 1.85 -2.06 -12.03
N GLY A 42 2.91 -1.77 -12.79
CA GLY A 42 4.11 -2.60 -12.85
C GLY A 42 4.86 -2.62 -11.52
N GLN A 43 5.00 -1.44 -10.90
CA GLN A 43 5.61 -1.27 -9.59
C GLN A 43 4.81 -2.02 -8.51
N LEU A 44 3.48 -1.87 -8.48
CA LEU A 44 2.61 -2.60 -7.55
C LEU A 44 2.74 -4.12 -7.73
N ALA A 45 2.68 -4.63 -8.96
CA ALA A 45 2.83 -6.06 -9.24
C ALA A 45 4.20 -6.60 -8.81
N ARG A 46 5.25 -5.78 -8.86
CA ARG A 46 6.59 -6.13 -8.36
C ARG A 46 6.65 -6.14 -6.83
N ILE A 47 6.11 -5.12 -6.18
CA ILE A 47 6.05 -4.99 -4.72
C ILE A 47 5.32 -6.20 -4.11
N ASN A 48 4.18 -6.57 -4.68
CA ASN A 48 3.44 -7.75 -4.26
C ASN A 48 4.24 -9.05 -4.43
N LYS A 49 4.98 -9.20 -5.53
CA LYS A 49 5.87 -10.36 -5.73
C LYS A 49 6.96 -10.50 -4.67
N LEU A 50 7.38 -9.38 -4.07
CA LEU A 50 8.35 -9.39 -2.97
C LEU A 50 7.70 -9.72 -1.61
N GLY A 51 6.38 -9.85 -1.53
CA GLY A 51 5.64 -10.16 -0.30
C GLY A 51 5.15 -8.94 0.48
N TYR A 52 5.12 -7.76 -0.14
CA TYR A 52 4.50 -6.54 0.42
C TYR A 52 3.12 -6.40 -0.22
N LEU A 53 2.08 -6.81 0.51
CA LEU A 53 0.76 -7.11 -0.06
C LEU A 53 -0.11 -5.84 -0.12
N THR A 54 -0.09 -5.13 -1.24
CA THR A 54 -0.70 -3.81 -1.40
C THR A 54 -2.23 -3.87 -1.48
N ILE A 55 -2.89 -3.05 -0.68
CA ILE A 55 -4.36 -2.93 -0.63
C ILE A 55 -4.86 -1.55 -1.07
N ASN A 56 -4.01 -0.51 -1.00
CA ASN A 56 -4.34 0.84 -1.45
C ASN A 56 -3.10 1.56 -1.97
N SER A 57 -3.27 2.45 -2.94
CA SER A 57 -2.18 3.20 -3.54
C SER A 57 -2.69 4.41 -4.33
N GLN A 58 -1.89 5.48 -4.38
CA GLN A 58 -2.08 6.55 -5.36
C GLN A 58 -0.71 7.03 -5.88
N PRO A 59 -0.57 7.39 -7.16
CA PRO A 59 0.68 7.96 -7.69
C PRO A 59 0.90 9.40 -7.22
N ALA A 60 2.11 9.91 -7.36
CA ALA A 60 2.34 11.35 -7.21
C ALA A 60 1.86 12.11 -8.45
N VAL A 61 1.27 13.28 -8.24
CA VAL A 61 0.75 14.17 -9.28
C VAL A 61 1.22 15.59 -8.97
N ASP A 62 1.91 16.22 -9.93
CA ASP A 62 2.46 17.58 -9.79
C ASP A 62 1.73 18.55 -10.72
N GLY A 63 0.59 19.07 -10.26
CA GLY A 63 -0.08 20.20 -10.89
C GLY A 63 -0.69 19.89 -12.25
N VAL A 64 -1.45 18.80 -12.34
CA VAL A 64 -2.25 18.52 -13.55
C VAL A 64 -3.49 19.39 -13.59
N SER A 65 -4.05 19.59 -14.78
CA SER A 65 -5.32 20.31 -14.96
C SER A 65 -6.42 19.69 -14.10
N SER A 66 -7.27 20.51 -13.49
CA SER A 66 -8.49 20.02 -12.82
C SER A 66 -9.48 19.33 -13.76
N GLN A 67 -9.28 19.45 -15.07
CA GLN A 67 -10.04 18.78 -16.13
C GLN A 67 -9.25 17.61 -16.76
N ASP A 68 -8.17 17.16 -16.14
CA ASP A 68 -7.46 15.95 -16.55
C ASP A 68 -8.40 14.74 -16.52
N ALA A 69 -8.31 13.87 -17.54
CA ALA A 69 -9.25 12.76 -17.71
C ALA A 69 -9.09 11.64 -16.68
N VAL A 70 -7.95 11.59 -15.99
CA VAL A 70 -7.61 10.53 -15.03
C VAL A 70 -7.61 11.09 -13.61
N PHE A 71 -6.94 12.22 -13.40
CA PHE A 71 -6.68 12.80 -12.08
C PHE A 71 -7.51 14.07 -11.79
N GLY A 72 -8.22 14.60 -12.78
CA GLY A 72 -8.94 15.86 -12.67
C GLY A 72 -10.17 15.77 -11.76
N TRP A 73 -10.32 16.74 -10.88
CA TRP A 73 -11.52 16.95 -10.08
C TRP A 73 -11.65 18.43 -9.69
N GLY A 74 -12.85 18.82 -9.22
CA GLY A 74 -13.14 20.17 -8.76
C GLY A 74 -13.47 21.18 -9.89
N PRO A 75 -13.50 22.49 -9.58
CA PRO A 75 -13.77 23.54 -10.56
C PRO A 75 -12.77 23.58 -11.73
N ALA A 76 -13.24 24.00 -12.91
CA ALA A 76 -12.40 24.17 -14.09
C ALA A 76 -11.31 25.25 -13.91
N ASN A 77 -10.24 25.13 -14.70
CA ASN A 77 -9.09 26.05 -14.71
C ASN A 77 -8.28 26.07 -13.40
N GLY A 78 -8.31 24.97 -12.64
CA GLY A 78 -7.48 24.75 -11.46
C GLY A 78 -6.40 23.69 -11.70
N TYR A 79 -5.68 23.38 -10.63
CA TYR A 79 -4.62 22.38 -10.62
C TYR A 79 -4.80 21.40 -9.46
N VAL A 80 -4.55 20.12 -9.74
CA VAL A 80 -4.64 19.00 -8.79
C VAL A 80 -3.25 18.43 -8.52
N TYR A 81 -3.04 18.02 -7.27
CA TYR A 81 -1.78 17.48 -6.79
C TYR A 81 -2.03 16.26 -5.90
N GLN A 82 -1.08 15.32 -5.93
CA GLN A 82 -1.09 14.13 -5.09
C GLN A 82 0.34 13.82 -4.61
N LYS A 83 0.48 13.40 -3.35
CA LYS A 83 1.67 12.68 -2.86
C LYS A 83 1.54 11.20 -3.21
N ALA A 84 2.66 10.54 -3.50
CA ALA A 84 2.64 9.09 -3.65
C ALA A 84 2.31 8.44 -2.30
N TYR A 85 1.39 7.47 -2.34
CA TYR A 85 0.89 6.74 -1.19
C TYR A 85 0.87 5.24 -1.48
N LEU A 86 1.26 4.43 -0.50
CA LEU A 86 1.11 2.98 -0.51
C LEU A 86 0.57 2.51 0.84
N GLU A 87 -0.35 1.54 0.81
CA GLU A 87 -0.82 0.80 1.98
C GLU A 87 -0.78 -0.69 1.70
N PHE A 88 -0.18 -1.47 2.60
CA PHE A 88 0.07 -2.88 2.39
C PHE A 88 0.24 -3.66 3.68
N PHE A 89 0.00 -4.98 3.63
CA PHE A 89 0.40 -5.90 4.68
C PHE A 89 1.84 -6.36 4.49
N VAL A 90 2.61 -6.42 5.57
CA VAL A 90 4.03 -6.82 5.56
C VAL A 90 4.43 -7.51 6.87
N SER A 91 5.38 -8.45 6.80
CA SER A 91 5.94 -9.09 8.00
C SER A 91 6.70 -8.09 8.89
N ALA A 92 6.87 -8.41 10.17
CA ALA A 92 7.65 -7.58 11.10
C ALA A 92 9.08 -7.27 10.59
N GLN A 93 9.74 -8.28 9.99
CA GLN A 93 11.06 -8.11 9.36
C GLN A 93 11.04 -7.08 8.23
N GLY A 94 9.92 -6.95 7.51
CA GLY A 94 9.80 -6.03 6.38
C GLY A 94 9.53 -4.62 6.81
N VAL A 95 8.77 -4.45 7.90
CA VAL A 95 8.71 -3.16 8.59
C VAL A 95 10.12 -2.73 8.99
N ASP A 96 10.89 -3.60 9.66
CA ASP A 96 12.24 -3.23 10.12
C ASP A 96 13.17 -2.87 8.94
N ALA A 97 13.12 -3.62 7.84
CA ALA A 97 13.90 -3.35 6.63
C ALA A 97 13.53 -2.00 5.98
N LEU A 98 12.22 -1.74 5.80
CA LEU A 98 11.75 -0.48 5.19
C LEU A 98 12.05 0.72 6.09
N VAL A 99 11.86 0.58 7.41
CA VAL A 99 12.17 1.65 8.38
C VAL A 99 13.66 1.98 8.38
N ALA A 100 14.53 0.98 8.23
CA ALA A 100 15.97 1.21 8.09
C ALA A 100 16.31 2.00 6.80
N GLN A 101 15.70 1.63 5.66
CA GLN A 101 15.89 2.36 4.39
C GLN A 101 15.37 3.80 4.47
N ILE A 102 14.17 4.00 5.03
CA ILE A 102 13.57 5.34 5.22
C ILE A 102 14.51 6.24 6.03
N LYS A 103 15.03 5.74 7.16
CA LYS A 103 15.96 6.48 8.02
C LYS A 103 17.29 6.81 7.32
N GLN A 104 17.76 5.93 6.44
CA GLN A 104 19.08 6.06 5.82
C GLN A 104 19.06 6.98 4.58
N SER A 105 18.06 6.84 3.72
CA SER A 105 18.10 7.45 2.38
C SER A 105 16.81 8.13 1.92
N HIS A 106 15.69 8.03 2.65
CA HIS A 106 14.41 8.66 2.27
C HIS A 106 13.82 9.51 3.41
N PRO A 107 14.49 10.60 3.83
CA PRO A 107 14.09 11.38 4.99
C PRO A 107 12.75 12.12 4.81
N THR A 108 12.24 12.24 3.58
CA THR A 108 10.94 12.84 3.26
C THR A 108 9.78 11.86 3.39
N VAL A 109 10.05 10.58 3.57
CA VAL A 109 9.03 9.54 3.71
C VAL A 109 8.52 9.48 5.16
N THR A 110 7.19 9.51 5.31
CA THR A 110 6.50 9.22 6.57
C THR A 110 5.76 7.90 6.48
N TYR A 111 5.65 7.18 7.61
CA TYR A 111 4.94 5.90 7.65
C TYR A 111 4.15 5.72 8.95
N TYR A 112 3.13 4.88 8.88
CA TYR A 112 2.50 4.24 10.04
C TYR A 112 2.51 2.73 9.81
N ALA A 113 2.88 1.94 10.82
CA ALA A 113 2.82 0.49 10.78
C ALA A 113 2.19 -0.04 12.08
N VAL A 114 1.09 -0.78 11.98
CA VAL A 114 0.35 -1.30 13.13
C VAL A 114 0.06 -2.80 12.95
N ASN A 115 0.26 -3.59 14.00
CA ASN A 115 -0.16 -4.99 13.99
C ASN A 115 -1.60 -5.13 14.52
N ARG A 116 -2.14 -6.34 14.46
CA ARG A 116 -3.50 -6.63 14.95
C ARG A 116 -3.70 -6.25 16.43
N ALA A 117 -2.67 -6.45 17.26
CA ALA A 117 -2.68 -6.10 18.69
C ALA A 117 -2.72 -4.58 18.96
N GLY A 118 -2.45 -3.75 17.95
CA GLY A 118 -2.45 -2.29 18.07
C GLY A 118 -1.08 -1.68 18.35
N ASP A 119 0.01 -2.45 18.21
CA ASP A 119 1.38 -1.94 18.38
C ASP A 119 1.75 -1.04 17.20
N LEU A 120 1.58 0.27 17.37
CA LEU A 120 1.88 1.28 16.36
C LEU A 120 3.36 1.67 16.35
N ARG A 121 3.97 1.65 15.17
CA ARG A 121 5.30 2.19 14.87
C ARG A 121 5.17 3.29 13.83
N THR A 122 5.79 4.45 14.06
CA THR A 122 5.75 5.58 13.13
C THR A 122 6.94 6.51 13.31
N ASN A 123 7.30 7.26 12.28
CA ASN A 123 8.20 8.42 12.36
C ASN A 123 7.47 9.77 12.33
N THR A 124 6.13 9.77 12.30
CA THR A 124 5.33 11.00 12.31
C THR A 124 5.25 11.54 13.74
N GLN A 125 5.69 12.78 13.92
CA GLN A 125 5.72 13.45 15.23
C GLN A 125 4.61 14.52 15.37
N SER A 126 3.89 14.79 14.29
CA SER A 126 2.79 15.76 14.23
C SER A 126 1.47 15.07 14.55
N GLU A 127 0.66 15.67 15.41
CA GLU A 127 -0.73 15.24 15.63
C GLU A 127 -1.69 15.67 14.50
N GLY A 128 -1.26 16.59 13.62
CA GLY A 128 -2.07 17.08 12.50
C GLY A 128 -2.10 16.14 11.30
N PRO A 129 -3.20 16.15 10.52
CA PRO A 129 -3.35 15.33 9.32
C PRO A 129 -2.35 15.70 8.22
N ASN A 130 -1.80 14.69 7.55
CA ASN A 130 -0.94 14.88 6.39
C ASN A 130 -1.79 14.92 5.11
N ALA A 131 -1.93 16.08 4.48
CA ALA A 131 -2.61 16.18 3.19
C ALA A 131 -1.85 15.41 2.10
N VAL A 132 -2.56 14.51 1.42
CA VAL A 132 -2.02 13.67 0.34
C VAL A 132 -2.64 13.95 -1.01
N THR A 133 -3.83 14.57 -1.06
CA THR A 133 -4.46 15.04 -2.29
C THR A 133 -5.01 16.45 -2.04
N TRP A 134 -4.69 17.39 -2.93
CA TRP A 134 -5.18 18.77 -2.83
C TRP A 134 -5.36 19.42 -4.20
N GLY A 135 -6.15 20.50 -4.21
CA GLY A 135 -6.46 21.27 -5.41
C GLY A 135 -6.43 22.76 -5.16
N VAL A 136 -5.94 23.50 -6.15
CA VAL A 136 -5.90 24.97 -6.18
C VAL A 136 -6.79 25.44 -7.32
N PHE A 137 -7.85 26.19 -6.99
CA PHE A 137 -8.89 26.59 -7.93
C PHE A 137 -9.09 28.11 -7.95
N PRO A 138 -9.42 28.72 -9.11
CA PRO A 138 -9.68 30.15 -9.20
C PRO A 138 -10.82 30.60 -8.27
N GLY A 139 -10.55 31.61 -7.43
CA GLY A 139 -11.55 32.22 -6.56
C GLY A 139 -11.97 31.37 -5.35
N GLN A 140 -11.19 30.35 -4.97
CA GLN A 140 -11.45 29.51 -3.81
C GLN A 140 -10.19 29.34 -2.94
N GLU A 141 -10.39 28.99 -1.68
CA GLU A 141 -9.30 28.48 -0.82
C GLU A 141 -8.82 27.10 -1.31
N ILE A 142 -7.67 26.67 -0.80
CA ILE A 142 -7.12 25.35 -1.13
C ILE A 142 -8.05 24.27 -0.57
N VAL A 143 -8.38 23.28 -1.40
CA VAL A 143 -9.21 22.14 -1.02
C VAL A 143 -8.32 20.91 -0.87
N GLN A 144 -8.44 20.21 0.26
CA GLN A 144 -7.63 19.03 0.60
C GLN A 144 -8.54 17.84 0.98
N PRO A 145 -9.13 17.13 0.01
CA PRO A 145 -10.16 16.12 0.29
C PRO A 145 -9.60 14.85 0.95
N THR A 146 -8.31 14.57 0.80
CA THR A 146 -7.69 13.33 1.29
C THR A 146 -6.50 13.64 2.18
N VAL A 147 -6.53 13.08 3.38
CA VAL A 147 -5.47 13.20 4.38
C VAL A 147 -5.12 11.83 4.96
N VAL A 148 -3.93 11.71 5.52
CA VAL A 148 -3.47 10.56 6.29
C VAL A 148 -3.16 11.00 7.72
N GLU A 149 -3.74 10.32 8.70
CA GLU A 149 -3.56 10.60 10.12
C GLU A 149 -3.61 9.32 10.96
N ALA A 150 -3.00 9.36 12.15
CA ALA A 150 -2.93 8.21 13.04
C ALA A 150 -4.31 7.72 13.50
N THR A 151 -5.22 8.65 13.89
CA THR A 151 -6.54 8.30 14.43
C THR A 151 -7.37 7.50 13.43
N SER A 152 -7.53 8.02 12.21
CA SER A 152 -8.25 7.33 11.14
C SER A 152 -7.58 6.00 10.76
N PHE A 153 -6.25 5.94 10.71
CA PHE A 153 -5.54 4.69 10.43
C PHE A 153 -5.74 3.62 11.51
N MET A 154 -5.72 4.01 12.78
CA MET A 154 -5.97 3.10 13.90
C MET A 154 -7.43 2.61 13.95
N ALA A 155 -8.39 3.44 13.50
CA ALA A 155 -9.78 3.03 13.37
C ALA A 155 -9.98 2.04 12.21
N TRP A 156 -9.31 2.27 11.08
CA TRP A 156 -9.37 1.40 9.90
C TRP A 156 -8.74 0.02 10.12
N LYS A 157 -7.70 -0.08 10.96
CA LYS A 157 -6.93 -1.34 11.13
C LYS A 157 -7.81 -2.56 11.43
N ASP A 158 -8.83 -2.40 12.28
CA ASP A 158 -9.61 -3.54 12.77
C ASP A 158 -10.43 -4.16 11.64
N GLU A 159 -11.01 -3.32 10.77
CA GLU A 159 -11.70 -3.76 9.57
C GLU A 159 -10.72 -4.36 8.56
N ALA A 160 -9.59 -3.69 8.31
CA ALA A 160 -8.54 -4.20 7.42
C ALA A 160 -8.07 -5.62 7.82
N PHE A 161 -7.87 -5.87 9.12
CA PHE A 161 -7.50 -7.20 9.61
C PHE A 161 -8.69 -8.19 9.60
N ALA A 162 -9.93 -7.74 9.77
CA ALA A 162 -11.11 -8.62 9.71
C ALA A 162 -11.31 -9.24 8.31
N LEU A 163 -10.99 -8.50 7.24
CA LEU A 163 -11.09 -8.98 5.87
C LEU A 163 -10.18 -10.20 5.56
N TRP A 164 -9.09 -10.39 6.31
CA TRP A 164 -8.32 -11.65 6.25
C TRP A 164 -9.14 -12.85 6.73
N SER A 165 -9.98 -12.68 7.76
CA SER A 165 -10.84 -13.75 8.26
C SER A 165 -11.93 -14.14 7.27
N GLU A 166 -12.44 -13.19 6.49
CA GLU A 166 -13.39 -13.48 5.42
C GLU A 166 -12.75 -14.34 4.33
N TRP A 167 -11.53 -14.02 3.91
CA TRP A 167 -10.79 -14.85 2.96
C TRP A 167 -10.45 -16.24 3.55
N HIS A 168 -9.97 -16.28 4.80
CA HIS A 168 -9.70 -17.51 5.52
C HIS A 168 -10.93 -18.45 5.55
N ALA A 169 -12.12 -17.92 5.79
CA ALA A 169 -13.37 -18.68 5.91
C ALA A 169 -13.79 -19.41 4.61
N LEU A 170 -13.16 -19.08 3.47
CA LEU A 170 -13.40 -19.76 2.20
C LEU A 170 -12.74 -21.15 2.13
N TYR A 171 -11.85 -21.49 3.06
CA TYR A 171 -11.08 -22.74 3.06
C TYR A 171 -11.39 -23.60 4.29
N PRO A 172 -11.22 -24.93 4.22
CA PRO A 172 -11.34 -25.81 5.38
C PRO A 172 -10.35 -25.40 6.49
N ALA A 173 -10.80 -25.39 7.75
CA ALA A 173 -10.02 -24.85 8.89
C ALA A 173 -8.61 -25.45 9.05
N ASN A 174 -8.42 -26.73 8.69
CA ASN A 174 -7.13 -27.41 8.80
C ASN A 174 -6.34 -27.44 7.47
N SER A 175 -6.76 -26.68 6.46
CA SER A 175 -6.04 -26.61 5.18
C SER A 175 -4.80 -25.72 5.28
N PRO A 176 -3.76 -25.98 4.47
CA PRO A 176 -2.60 -25.09 4.36
C PRO A 176 -2.99 -23.64 4.01
N SER A 177 -4.00 -23.46 3.14
CA SER A 177 -4.51 -22.13 2.76
C SER A 177 -5.04 -21.35 3.96
N ALA A 178 -5.89 -21.98 4.77
CA ALA A 178 -6.42 -21.38 5.99
C ALA A 178 -5.28 -21.02 6.96
N GLN A 179 -4.33 -21.93 7.18
CA GLN A 179 -3.22 -21.71 8.09
C GLN A 179 -2.34 -20.50 7.69
N HIS A 180 -2.00 -20.36 6.40
CA HIS A 180 -1.18 -19.24 5.95
C HIS A 180 -1.90 -17.89 6.00
N LEU A 181 -3.19 -17.84 5.67
CA LEU A 181 -3.99 -16.62 5.79
C LEU A 181 -4.11 -16.18 7.25
N HIS A 182 -4.34 -17.13 8.15
CA HIS A 182 -4.41 -16.87 9.57
C HIS A 182 -3.05 -16.41 10.14
N GLU A 183 -1.96 -17.04 9.73
CA GLU A 183 -0.60 -16.65 10.14
C GLU A 183 -0.27 -15.21 9.72
N ILE A 184 -0.62 -14.81 8.49
CA ILE A 184 -0.45 -13.43 8.02
C ILE A 184 -1.28 -12.48 8.90
N GLN A 185 -2.57 -12.78 9.08
CA GLN A 185 -3.47 -11.95 9.88
C GLN A 185 -2.93 -11.73 11.31
N ASP A 186 -2.33 -12.75 11.91
CA ASP A 186 -1.91 -12.72 13.31
C ASP A 186 -0.54 -12.08 13.51
N THR A 187 0.39 -12.25 12.55
CA THR A 187 1.81 -11.89 12.74
C THR A 187 2.28 -10.69 11.92
N TRP A 188 1.51 -10.23 10.93
CA TRP A 188 1.92 -9.14 10.05
C TRP A 188 1.43 -7.78 10.54
N PHE A 189 2.02 -6.73 9.96
CA PHE A 189 1.65 -5.34 10.14
C PHE A 189 0.86 -4.85 8.92
N LEU A 190 -0.13 -4.02 9.16
CA LEU A 190 -0.66 -3.09 8.17
C LEU A 190 0.24 -1.84 8.18
N MET A 191 0.83 -1.50 7.05
CA MET A 191 1.73 -0.37 6.90
C MET A 191 1.25 0.57 5.80
N ASN A 192 1.21 1.86 6.10
CA ASN A 192 1.09 2.90 5.08
C ASN A 192 2.39 3.73 4.98
N ILE A 193 2.66 4.25 3.79
CA ILE A 193 3.81 5.08 3.46
C ILE A 193 3.35 6.26 2.61
N VAL A 194 3.83 7.46 2.95
CA VAL A 194 3.64 8.70 2.17
C VAL A 194 5.00 9.28 1.83
N GLU A 195 5.26 9.51 0.54
CA GLU A 195 6.38 10.34 0.09
C GLU A 195 5.97 11.81 0.06
N ASN A 196 6.53 12.64 0.96
CA ASN A 196 6.14 14.04 1.07
C ASN A 196 6.71 14.93 -0.03
N ASN A 197 7.78 14.50 -0.70
CA ASN A 197 8.28 15.12 -1.91
C ASN A 197 7.47 14.64 -3.13
N PHE A 198 6.28 15.22 -3.33
CA PHE A 198 5.40 14.90 -4.47
C PHE A 198 6.04 15.12 -5.85
N LYS A 199 7.19 15.80 -5.93
CA LYS A 199 7.98 15.97 -7.16
C LYS A 199 8.91 14.79 -7.47
N ALA A 200 9.00 13.81 -6.58
CA ALA A 200 9.80 12.60 -6.76
C ALA A 200 8.88 11.36 -6.87
N PRO A 201 8.16 11.20 -8.00
CA PRO A 201 7.11 10.18 -8.14
C PRO A 201 7.58 8.75 -7.93
N GLU A 202 8.85 8.46 -8.24
CA GLU A 202 9.42 7.12 -8.14
C GLU A 202 10.01 6.79 -6.76
N SER A 203 10.25 7.79 -5.89
CA SER A 203 11.06 7.58 -4.68
C SER A 203 10.44 6.61 -3.68
N VAL A 204 9.10 6.55 -3.61
CA VAL A 204 8.41 5.57 -2.77
C VAL A 204 8.66 4.13 -3.23
N PHE A 205 8.83 3.91 -4.53
CA PHE A 205 9.05 2.59 -5.11
C PHE A 205 10.51 2.12 -4.98
N GLU A 206 11.47 3.06 -4.94
CA GLU A 206 12.89 2.79 -4.71
C GLU A 206 13.15 2.10 -3.35
N LEU A 207 12.29 2.34 -2.36
CA LEU A 207 12.32 1.64 -1.06
C LEU A 207 12.30 0.11 -1.21
N PHE A 208 11.69 -0.39 -2.28
CA PHE A 208 11.52 -1.80 -2.55
C PHE A 208 12.62 -2.40 -3.43
N ASP A 209 13.56 -1.59 -3.93
CA ASP A 209 14.65 -2.07 -4.80
C ASP A 209 15.65 -2.96 -4.08
N LYS A 210 15.90 -2.64 -2.82
CA LYS A 210 16.81 -3.38 -1.93
C LYS A 210 16.07 -4.10 -0.81
N ALA A 211 14.74 -4.09 -0.85
CA ALA A 211 13.93 -4.72 0.17
C ALA A 211 14.03 -6.25 0.06
N PRO A 212 14.14 -6.97 1.18
CA PRO A 212 14.20 -8.43 1.18
C PRO A 212 12.87 -9.02 0.68
N VAL A 213 12.97 -10.23 0.12
CA VAL A 213 11.82 -11.05 -0.30
C VAL A 213 11.19 -11.69 0.95
N MET A 214 9.90 -11.45 1.18
CA MET A 214 9.21 -11.78 2.44
C MET A 214 8.33 -13.02 2.40
N ASN A 215 8.16 -13.61 1.23
CA ASN A 215 7.30 -14.78 1.02
C ASN A 215 8.04 -16.13 1.14
N GLY A 216 9.19 -16.15 1.84
CA GLY A 216 9.83 -17.40 2.29
C GLY A 216 10.76 -18.09 1.30
N LYS A 217 11.02 -17.51 0.11
CA LYS A 217 12.12 -17.98 -0.74
C LYS A 217 13.44 -17.45 -0.19
N THR A 218 14.18 -18.30 0.52
CA THR A 218 15.63 -18.08 0.70
C THR A 218 16.21 -17.89 -0.70
N GLN A 219 16.83 -16.73 -0.97
CA GLN A 219 17.64 -16.59 -2.18
C GLN A 219 18.75 -17.64 -2.08
N CYS A 220 18.61 -18.72 -2.83
CA CYS A 220 19.75 -19.55 -3.18
C CYS A 220 20.62 -18.64 -4.06
N GLY A 221 21.64 -18.04 -3.46
CA GLY A 221 22.57 -17.18 -4.16
C GLY A 221 23.26 -17.98 -5.25
N THR A 222 23.21 -17.48 -6.47
CA THR A 222 24.20 -17.83 -7.49
C THR A 222 25.11 -16.63 -7.62
N LEU A 223 26.17 -16.62 -6.80
CA LEU A 223 27.42 -15.99 -7.19
C LEU A 223 28.03 -16.88 -8.27
N ALA A 224 28.08 -16.37 -9.50
CA ALA A 224 29.04 -16.76 -10.52
C ALA A 224 29.34 -15.52 -11.36
#